data_AF-A0A538HPH2-F1
#
_entry.id   AF-A0A538HPH2-F1
#
_cell.length_a   1.000
_cell.length_b   1.000
_cell.length_c   1.000
_cell.angle_alpha   90.00
_cell.angle_beta   90.00
_cell.angle_gamma   90.00
#
_symmetry.space_group_name_H-M   'P 1'
#
loop_
_entity.id
_entity.type
_entity.pdbx_description
1 polymer ?
#
loop_
_entity_poly.entity_id
_entity_poly.type
_entity_poly.pdbx_seq_one_letter_code
_entity_poly.pdbx_strand_id
1 'polypeptide(L)'
;MKEYPPDVMIERALRPGEPFDIVTAWWYVDYADPFDILNVLLDPKRNFSNFRDERWQSELERVATLSGPARYRAYGELALELARDAAPLVAFATGTSRDFFSARIGCQKVNPIYGVDLAALCLRREPQQHQ
;
A
#
# COMPACT_ATOMS: atom_id res chain seq x y z
N MET A 1 -14.65 -17.27 17.91
CA MET A 1 -14.10 -16.39 16.84
C MET A 1 -13.78 -17.29 15.66
N LYS A 2 -14.26 -16.98 14.45
CA LYS A 2 -13.97 -17.79 13.26
C LYS A 2 -12.76 -17.19 12.56
N GLU A 3 -11.68 -17.97 12.46
CA GLU A 3 -10.46 -17.54 11.80
C GLU A 3 -10.50 -17.92 10.32
N TYR A 4 -9.89 -17.07 9.50
CA TYR A 4 -9.74 -17.26 8.06
C TYR A 4 -8.27 -17.09 7.69
N PRO A 5 -7.77 -17.85 6.71
CA PRO A 5 -6.53 -17.50 6.01
C PRO A 5 -6.59 -16.04 5.50
N PRO A 6 -5.47 -15.29 5.49
CA PRO A 6 -5.46 -13.87 5.13
C PRO A 6 -6.07 -13.56 3.75
N ASP A 7 -5.78 -14.40 2.75
CA ASP A 7 -6.31 -14.31 1.39
C ASP A 7 -7.83 -14.49 1.35
N VAL A 8 -8.34 -15.49 2.06
CA VAL A 8 -9.79 -15.76 2.18
C VAL A 8 -10.49 -14.63 2.93
N MET A 9 -9.85 -14.07 3.95
CA MET A 9 -10.37 -12.93 4.70
C MET A 9 -10.52 -11.70 3.79
N ILE A 10 -9.47 -11.35 3.04
CA ILE A 10 -9.46 -10.22 2.10
C ILE A 10 -10.53 -10.40 1.02
N GLU A 11 -10.64 -11.58 0.43
CA GLU A 11 -11.62 -11.85 -0.62
C GLU A 11 -13.05 -11.66 -0.11
N ARG A 12 -13.34 -12.13 1.12
CA ARG A 12 -14.65 -11.97 1.72
C ARG A 12 -14.91 -10.54 2.17
N ALA A 13 -13.92 -9.84 2.72
CA ALA A 13 -14.07 -8.44 3.14
C ALA A 13 -14.54 -7.51 2.01
N LEU A 14 -14.29 -7.86 0.75
CA LEU A 14 -14.75 -7.11 -0.42
C LEU A 14 -16.20 -7.43 -0.84
N ARG A 15 -16.83 -8.44 -0.25
CA ARG A 15 -18.20 -8.87 -0.60
C ARG A 15 -19.22 -8.16 0.29
N PRO A 16 -20.24 -7.51 -0.29
CA PRO A 16 -21.32 -6.92 0.49
C PRO A 16 -22.04 -7.97 1.36
N GLY A 17 -22.35 -7.60 2.60
CA GLY A 17 -23.14 -8.44 3.52
C GLY A 17 -22.33 -9.49 4.29
N GLU A 18 -21.01 -9.54 4.13
CA GLU A 18 -20.16 -10.33 5.02
C GLU A 18 -20.14 -9.75 6.44
N PRO A 19 -20.05 -10.59 7.49
CA PRO A 19 -20.26 -10.17 8.88
C PRO A 19 -19.01 -9.56 9.50
N PHE A 20 -18.31 -8.69 8.76
CA PHE A 20 -17.14 -7.98 9.25
C PHE A 20 -17.50 -6.53 9.59
N ASP A 21 -17.34 -6.15 10.85
CA ASP A 21 -17.49 -4.75 11.27
C ASP A 21 -16.22 -3.94 10.95
N ILE A 22 -15.05 -4.54 11.17
CA ILE A 22 -13.73 -3.95 10.91
C ILE A 22 -12.81 -5.03 10.34
N VAL A 23 -12.03 -4.67 9.33
CA VAL A 23 -11.03 -5.54 8.71
C VAL A 23 -9.67 -4.85 8.76
N THR A 24 -8.66 -5.59 9.23
CA THR A 24 -7.26 -5.19 9.09
C THR A 24 -6.76 -5.63 7.72
N ALA A 25 -6.43 -4.66 6.88
CA ALA A 25 -5.85 -4.89 5.57
C ALA A 25 -4.48 -4.21 5.46
N TRP A 26 -3.68 -4.68 4.51
CA TRP A 26 -2.41 -4.07 4.14
C TRP A 26 -2.51 -3.60 2.69
N TRP A 27 -1.79 -2.53 2.38
CA TRP A 27 -1.64 -2.04 1.02
C TRP A 27 -0.17 -1.78 0.75
N TYR A 28 0.33 -2.34 -0.35
CA TYR A 28 1.64 -1.99 -0.89
C TYR A 28 1.39 -1.06 -2.06
N VAL A 29 2.10 0.06 -2.10
CA VAL A 29 2.01 0.99 -3.23
C VAL A 29 2.53 0.31 -4.48
N ASP A 30 1.77 0.37 -5.58
CA ASP A 30 2.22 -0.12 -6.87
C ASP A 30 3.12 0.92 -7.56
N TYR A 31 2.90 2.20 -7.28
CA TYR A 31 3.68 3.34 -7.79
C TYR A 31 3.63 4.51 -6.79
N ALA A 32 4.63 5.39 -6.83
CA ALA A 32 4.75 6.52 -5.92
C ALA A 32 3.82 7.70 -6.27
N ASP A 33 2.50 7.45 -6.32
CA ASP A 33 1.47 8.48 -6.52
C ASP A 33 0.36 8.32 -5.46
N PRO A 34 -0.15 9.42 -4.86
CA PRO A 34 -1.22 9.34 -3.87
C PRO A 34 -2.52 8.70 -4.37
N PHE A 35 -2.77 8.69 -5.68
CA PHE A 35 -3.91 8.01 -6.29
C PHE A 35 -3.94 6.52 -5.93
N ASP A 36 -2.77 5.88 -5.91
CA ASP A 36 -2.64 4.45 -5.62
C ASP A 36 -3.09 4.08 -4.21
N ILE A 37 -3.04 5.04 -3.29
CA ILE A 37 -3.60 4.88 -1.95
C ILE A 37 -5.07 5.28 -1.95
N LEU A 38 -5.39 6.54 -2.22
CA LEU A 38 -6.73 7.06 -1.92
C LEU A 38 -7.78 6.60 -2.94
N ASN A 39 -7.51 6.73 -4.24
CA ASN A 39 -8.50 6.39 -5.27
C ASN A 39 -8.68 4.87 -5.40
N VAL A 40 -7.59 4.10 -5.29
CA VAL A 40 -7.69 2.64 -5.43
C VAL A 40 -8.34 2.00 -4.20
N LEU A 41 -7.91 2.36 -2.98
CA LEU A 41 -8.49 1.79 -1.76
C LEU A 41 -9.93 2.24 -1.50
N LEU A 42 -10.36 3.38 -2.07
CA LEU A 42 -11.72 3.91 -1.93
C LEU A 42 -12.54 3.79 -3.22
N ASP A 43 -12.08 3.02 -4.22
CA ASP A 43 -12.85 2.76 -5.42
C ASP A 43 -14.19 2.13 -5.02
N PRO A 44 -15.34 2.73 -5.40
CA PRO A 44 -16.65 2.23 -4.99
C PRO A 44 -16.87 0.78 -5.44
N LYS A 45 -16.24 0.30 -6.52
CA LYS A 45 -16.41 -1.07 -6.99
C LYS A 45 -15.66 -2.08 -6.13
N ARG A 46 -14.60 -1.67 -5.44
CA ARG A 46 -13.69 -2.58 -4.73
C ARG A 46 -12.98 -1.86 -3.59
N ASN A 47 -13.67 -1.66 -2.47
CA ASN A 47 -13.08 -1.15 -1.25
C ASN A 47 -13.55 -1.95 -0.01
N PHE A 48 -12.68 -2.04 0.99
CA PHE A 48 -12.92 -2.81 2.21
C PHE A 48 -13.94 -2.16 3.16
N SER A 49 -14.19 -0.86 3.01
CA SER A 49 -15.05 -0.07 3.89
C SER A 49 -16.49 0.07 3.39
N ASN A 50 -16.78 -0.49 2.20
CA ASN A 50 -18.00 -0.22 1.42
C ASN A 50 -18.32 1.29 1.31
N PHE A 51 -17.31 2.14 1.29
CA PHE A 51 -17.43 3.59 1.20
C PHE A 51 -17.86 4.01 -0.21
N ARG A 52 -18.99 4.74 -0.30
CA ARG A 52 -19.66 5.10 -1.57
C ARG A 52 -20.23 6.52 -1.59
N ASP A 53 -19.67 7.42 -0.80
CA ASP A 53 -20.15 8.79 -0.71
C ASP A 53 -19.80 9.61 -1.97
N GLU A 54 -20.82 10.07 -2.69
CA GLU A 54 -20.69 10.74 -4.00
C GLU A 54 -19.85 12.01 -3.95
N ARG A 55 -19.90 12.76 -2.84
CA ARG A 55 -19.10 13.98 -2.68
C ARG A 55 -17.62 13.63 -2.65
N TRP A 56 -17.24 12.66 -1.85
CA TRP A 56 -15.83 12.26 -1.72
C TRP A 56 -15.31 11.59 -2.99
N GLN A 57 -16.14 10.80 -3.67
CA GLN A 57 -15.78 10.24 -4.98
C GLN A 57 -15.52 11.35 -6.01
N SER A 58 -16.38 12.37 -6.06
CA SER A 58 -16.20 13.52 -6.95
C SER A 58 -14.91 14.29 -6.65
N GLU A 59 -14.57 14.49 -5.37
CA GLU A 59 -13.32 15.15 -4.98
C GLU A 59 -12.09 14.31 -5.34
N LEU A 60 -12.13 12.99 -5.11
CA LEU A 60 -11.05 12.08 -5.49
C LEU A 60 -10.80 12.09 -7.01
N GLU A 61 -11.86 12.10 -7.82
CA GLU A 61 -11.76 12.24 -9.28
C GLU A 61 -11.18 13.60 -9.68
N ARG A 62 -11.67 14.69 -9.07
CA ARG A 62 -11.18 16.05 -9.35
C ARG A 62 -9.69 16.17 -9.06
N VAL A 63 -9.24 15.76 -7.88
CA VAL A 63 -7.83 15.83 -7.47
C VAL A 63 -6.96 14.95 -8.38
N ALA A 64 -7.46 13.80 -8.83
CA ALA A 64 -6.76 12.93 -9.78
C ALA A 64 -6.50 13.56 -11.16
N THR A 65 -7.20 14.64 -11.53
CA THR A 65 -6.92 15.37 -12.78
C THR A 65 -5.73 16.35 -12.67
N LEU A 66 -5.32 16.68 -11.44
CA LEU A 66 -4.22 17.61 -11.20
C LEU A 66 -2.87 16.95 -11.50
N SER A 67 -1.86 17.78 -11.73
CA SER A 67 -0.48 17.35 -12.00
C SER A 67 0.55 18.13 -11.18
N GLY A 68 1.77 17.58 -11.11
CA GLY A 68 2.90 18.21 -10.45
C GLY A 68 2.65 18.55 -8.97
N PRO A 69 3.28 19.62 -8.44
CA PRO A 69 3.16 19.99 -7.02
C PRO A 69 1.74 20.34 -6.55
N ALA A 70 0.84 20.71 -7.46
CA ALA A 70 -0.56 20.99 -7.12
C ALA A 70 -1.31 19.70 -6.75
N ARG A 71 -1.06 18.61 -7.48
CA ARG A 71 -1.61 17.27 -7.22
C ARG A 71 -1.26 16.80 -5.81
N TYR A 72 0.02 16.84 -5.44
CA TYR A 72 0.48 16.37 -4.12
C TYR A 72 -0.11 17.17 -2.97
N ARG A 73 -0.22 18.49 -3.11
CA ARG A 73 -0.86 19.35 -2.09
C ARG A 73 -2.34 19.03 -1.92
N ALA A 74 -3.07 18.95 -3.04
CA ALA A 74 -4.49 18.65 -3.02
C ALA A 74 -4.80 17.26 -2.44
N TYR A 75 -3.99 16.24 -2.76
CA TYR A 75 -4.13 14.92 -2.13
C TYR A 75 -3.81 14.94 -0.63
N GLY A 76 -2.80 15.70 -0.22
CA GLY A 76 -2.46 15.85 1.20
C GLY A 76 -3.59 16.48 2.00
N GLU A 77 -4.19 17.55 1.48
CA GLU A 77 -5.36 18.20 2.08
C GLU A 77 -6.57 17.24 2.11
N LEU A 78 -6.88 16.61 0.98
CA LEU A 78 -8.00 15.67 0.88
C LEU A 78 -7.84 14.46 1.81
N ALA A 79 -6.64 13.94 2.01
CA ALA A 79 -6.39 12.83 2.93
C ALA A 79 -6.68 13.22 4.39
N LEU A 80 -6.35 14.44 4.80
CA LEU A 80 -6.63 14.95 6.14
C LEU A 80 -8.14 15.16 6.35
N GLU A 81 -8.82 15.72 5.35
CA GLU A 81 -10.27 15.91 5.38
C GLU A 81 -11.02 14.58 5.43
N LEU A 82 -10.65 13.62 4.58
CA LEU A 82 -11.21 12.26 4.58
C LEU A 82 -11.04 11.59 5.94
N ALA A 83 -9.85 11.66 6.54
CA ALA A 83 -9.57 11.06 7.84
C ALA A 83 -10.37 11.71 8.98
N ARG A 84 -10.61 13.03 8.91
CA ARG A 84 -11.33 13.78 9.96
C ARG A 84 -12.85 13.62 9.86
N ASP A 85 -13.39 13.73 8.64
CA ASP A 85 -14.83 13.98 8.44
C ASP A 85 -15.59 12.73 7.98
N ALA A 86 -14.93 11.79 7.29
CA ALA A 86 -15.56 10.57 6.76
C ALA A 86 -15.01 9.28 7.37
N ALA A 87 -13.72 9.27 7.71
CA ALA A 87 -12.97 8.17 8.30
C ALA A 87 -13.25 6.78 7.66
N PRO A 88 -13.20 6.63 6.32
CA PRO A 88 -13.49 5.35 5.68
C PRO A 88 -12.40 4.30 5.93
N LEU A 89 -11.20 4.72 6.34
CA LEU A 89 -10.04 3.88 6.62
C LEU A 89 -9.28 4.47 7.81
N VAL A 90 -8.62 3.62 8.58
CA VAL A 90 -7.74 4.04 9.67
C VAL A 90 -6.32 3.58 9.38
N ALA A 91 -5.44 4.53 9.04
CA ALA A 91 -4.01 4.26 8.93
C ALA A 91 -3.40 4.15 10.33
N PHE A 92 -3.01 2.93 10.75
CA PHE A 92 -2.49 2.68 12.11
C PHE A 92 -1.04 2.19 12.15
N ALA A 93 -0.48 1.78 11.02
CA ALA A 93 0.90 1.28 10.95
C ALA A 93 1.51 1.51 9.56
N THR A 94 2.83 1.66 9.53
CA THR A 94 3.64 1.54 8.31
C THR A 94 4.64 0.40 8.48
N GLY A 95 4.80 -0.41 7.43
CA GLY A 95 5.74 -1.52 7.43
C GLY A 95 7.17 -1.06 7.12
N THR A 96 8.16 -1.72 7.71
CA THR A 96 9.55 -1.67 7.22
C THR A 96 9.90 -3.04 6.68
N SER A 97 10.25 -3.13 5.40
CA SER A 97 10.78 -4.37 4.84
C SER A 97 12.23 -4.58 5.33
N ARG A 98 12.55 -5.80 5.76
CA ARG A 98 13.89 -6.20 6.19
C ARG A 98 14.24 -7.53 5.57
N ASP A 99 15.26 -7.52 4.71
CA ASP A 99 15.75 -8.72 4.04
C ASP A 99 17.01 -9.23 4.75
N PHE A 100 16.99 -10.50 5.13
CA PHE A 100 18.15 -11.17 5.75
C PHE A 100 18.94 -11.95 4.70
N PHE A 101 20.23 -11.67 4.60
CA PHE A 101 21.13 -12.31 3.64
C PHE A 101 22.24 -13.07 4.35
N SER A 102 22.60 -14.23 3.78
CA SER A 102 23.85 -14.90 4.13
C SER A 102 25.04 -13.94 3.90
N ALA A 103 26.08 -14.07 4.72
CA ALA A 103 27.33 -13.31 4.57
C ALA A 103 27.99 -13.48 3.19
N ARG A 104 27.65 -14.54 2.45
CA ARG A 104 28.13 -14.79 1.08
C ARG A 104 27.44 -13.94 0.01
N ILE A 105 26.31 -13.29 0.31
CA ILE A 105 25.55 -12.49 -0.67
C ILE A 105 25.99 -11.02 -0.64
N GLY A 106 26.25 -10.46 -1.81
CA GLY A 106 26.56 -9.06 -2.06
C GLY A 106 25.69 -8.46 -3.16
N CYS A 107 26.04 -7.24 -3.58
CA CYS A 107 25.39 -6.51 -4.67
C CYS A 107 23.90 -6.21 -4.45
N GLN A 108 23.45 -6.11 -3.19
CA GLN A 108 22.07 -5.77 -2.86
C GLN A 108 21.69 -4.41 -3.46
N LYS A 109 20.67 -4.41 -4.32
CA LYS A 109 19.98 -3.22 -4.80
C LYS A 109 18.54 -3.28 -4.31
N VAL A 110 18.10 -2.22 -3.65
CA VAL A 110 16.74 -2.13 -3.09
C VAL A 110 15.96 -1.13 -3.91
N ASN A 111 14.87 -1.59 -4.51
CA ASN A 111 13.82 -0.75 -5.03
C ASN A 111 12.91 -0.31 -3.87
N PRO A 112 12.60 0.99 -3.72
CA PRO A 112 11.82 1.49 -2.58
C PRO A 112 10.37 0.97 -2.55
N ILE A 113 9.85 0.46 -3.66
CA ILE A 113 8.49 -0.08 -3.79
C ILE A 113 8.51 -1.61 -3.80
N TYR A 114 9.36 -2.22 -4.64
CA TYR A 114 9.34 -3.67 -4.89
C TYR A 114 10.36 -4.48 -4.07
N GLY A 115 11.15 -3.84 -3.22
CA GLY A 115 12.15 -4.52 -2.41
C GLY A 115 13.42 -4.89 -3.19
N VAL A 116 14.07 -5.98 -2.81
CA VAL A 116 15.39 -6.34 -3.34
C VAL A 116 15.30 -6.83 -4.79
N ASP A 117 16.13 -6.24 -5.66
CA ASP A 117 16.36 -6.74 -7.00
C ASP A 117 17.21 -8.02 -6.94
N LEU A 118 16.53 -9.15 -7.15
CA LEU A 118 17.15 -10.48 -7.13
C LEU A 118 18.17 -10.66 -8.26
N ALA A 119 17.99 -9.99 -9.41
CA ALA A 119 18.89 -10.10 -10.55
C ALA A 119 20.22 -9.36 -10.34
N ALA A 120 20.25 -8.40 -9.41
CA ALA A 120 21.46 -7.67 -9.02
C ALA A 120 22.35 -8.44 -8.03
N LEU A 121 21.83 -9.48 -7.36
CA LEU A 121 22.56 -10.20 -6.31
C LEU A 121 23.79 -10.94 -6.85
N CYS A 122 24.85 -10.99 -6.04
CA CYS A 122 26.10 -11.65 -6.39
C CYS A 122 26.68 -12.45 -5.22
N LEU A 123 27.53 -13.44 -5.51
CA LEU A 123 28.37 -14.06 -4.48
C LEU A 123 29.56 -13.14 -4.19
N ARG A 124 29.81 -12.86 -2.91
CA ARG A 124 31.05 -12.22 -2.48
C ARG A 124 32.21 -13.17 -2.79
N ARG A 125 33.28 -12.64 -3.37
CA ARG A 125 34.52 -13.41 -3.52
C ARG A 125 35.13 -13.65 -2.15
N GLU A 126 35.56 -14.88 -1.89
CA GLU A 126 36.42 -15.16 -0.74
C GLU A 126 37.74 -14.39 -0.92
N PRO A 127 38.33 -13.83 0.15
CA PRO A 127 39.66 -13.27 0.05
C PRO A 127 40.61 -14.37 -0.44
N GLN A 128 41.26 -14.16 -1.59
CA GLN A 128 42.37 -15.01 -2.01
C GLN A 128 43.45 -14.90 -0.94
N GLN A 129 43.57 -15.93 -0.10
CA GLN A 129 44.73 -16.13 0.77
C GLN A 129 45.94 -16.29 -0.16
N HIS A 130 46.70 -15.21 -0.33
CA HIS A 130 47.98 -15.27 -1.01
C HIS A 130 48.90 -16.12 -0.13
N GLN A 131 49.22 -17.33 -0.60
CA GLN A 131 50.38 -18.11 -0.14
C GLN A 131 51.65 -17.51 -0.71
#